data_AF-A0A2H4QZ29-F1
#
_entry.id   AF-A0A2H4QZ29-F1
#
_cell.length_a   1.000
_cell.length_b   1.000
_cell.length_c   1.000
_cell.angle_alpha   90.00
_cell.angle_beta   90.00
_cell.angle_gamma   90.00
#
_symmetry.space_group_name_H-M   'P 1'
#
loop_
_entity.id
_entity.type
_entity.pdbx_description
1 polymer ?
#
loop_
_entity_poly.entity_id
_entity_poly.type
_entity_poly.pdbx_seq_one_letter_code
_entity_poly.pdbx_strand_id
1 'polypeptide(L)'
;QYEVKAEEKPELHPLMRALQVDNADDFLFTTPARIRASDLEEALLLLPFSNVCELLERLPRLIECHSDQIELLCKVTIFLFKVHMKPISAAKNLKLLLSGLVGALRRDVSEMR
;
A
#
# COMPACT_ATOMS: atom_id res chain seq x y z
N GLN A 1 21.83 13.80 -37.47
CA GLN A 1 20.81 13.92 -36.42
C GLN A 1 20.71 12.54 -35.80
N TYR A 2 21.06 12.39 -34.53
CA TYR A 2 20.93 11.10 -33.85
C TYR A 2 19.48 10.98 -33.37
N GLU A 3 18.71 10.07 -33.95
CA GLU A 3 17.39 9.71 -33.45
C GLU A 3 17.56 9.07 -32.07
N VAL A 4 17.08 9.77 -31.04
CA VAL A 4 16.92 9.20 -29.72
C VAL A 4 15.81 8.16 -29.84
N LYS A 5 16.17 6.88 -29.85
CA LYS A 5 15.23 5.76 -29.73
C LYS A 5 14.39 6.03 -28.48
N ALA A 6 13.10 6.30 -28.66
CA ALA A 6 12.17 6.42 -27.54
C ALA A 6 12.28 5.15 -26.70
N GLU A 7 12.56 5.29 -25.40
CA GLU A 7 12.63 4.15 -24.48
C GLU A 7 11.31 3.37 -24.56
N GLU A 8 11.38 2.11 -25.00
CA GLU A 8 10.22 1.22 -25.02
C GLU A 8 9.73 1.03 -23.59
N LYS A 9 8.53 1.54 -23.30
CA LYS A 9 7.87 1.31 -22.01
C LYS A 9 7.69 -0.21 -21.84
N PRO A 10 8.12 -0.79 -20.71
CA PRO A 10 7.98 -2.22 -20.48
C PRO A 10 6.51 -2.64 -20.59
N GLU A 11 6.28 -3.79 -21.23
CA GLU A 11 4.93 -4.33 -21.39
C GLU A 11 4.26 -4.58 -20.03
N LEU A 12 2.94 -4.33 -19.97
CA LEU A 12 2.13 -4.57 -18.78
C LEU A 12 2.14 -6.06 -18.40
N HIS A 13 2.39 -6.35 -17.13
CA HIS A 13 2.44 -7.71 -16.61
C HIS A 13 1.10 -8.46 -16.86
N PRO A 14 1.10 -9.74 -17.28
CA PRO A 14 -0.14 -10.47 -17.64
C PRO A 14 -1.19 -10.52 -16.53
N LEU A 15 -0.78 -10.63 -15.25
CA LEU A 15 -1.70 -10.60 -14.11
C LEU A 15 -2.40 -9.24 -13.96
N MET A 16 -1.70 -8.15 -14.25
CA MET A 16 -2.28 -6.80 -14.19
C MET A 16 -3.31 -6.62 -15.30
N ARG A 17 -3.01 -7.11 -16.51
CA ARG A 17 -3.96 -7.15 -17.63
C ARG A 17 -5.20 -7.98 -17.29
N ALA A 18 -5.02 -9.15 -16.67
CA ALA A 18 -6.13 -10.02 -16.27
C ALA A 18 -7.03 -9.38 -15.18
N LEU A 19 -6.45 -8.54 -14.32
CA LEU A 19 -7.16 -7.77 -13.30
C LEU A 19 -7.66 -6.41 -13.79
N GLN A 20 -7.41 -6.06 -15.06
CA GLN A 20 -7.79 -4.78 -15.66
C GLN A 20 -7.22 -3.57 -14.92
N VAL A 21 -5.95 -3.65 -14.49
CA VAL A 21 -5.22 -2.57 -13.84
C VAL A 21 -4.01 -2.15 -14.66
N ASP A 22 -3.75 -0.84 -14.71
CA ASP A 22 -2.76 -0.25 -15.62
C ASP A 22 -1.40 0.04 -14.97
N ASN A 23 -1.33 0.00 -13.64
CA ASN A 23 -0.12 0.28 -12.87
C ASN A 23 -0.01 -0.59 -11.61
N ALA A 24 1.20 -0.64 -11.05
CA ALA A 24 1.53 -1.54 -9.94
C ALA A 24 0.81 -1.19 -8.63
N ASP A 25 0.44 0.08 -8.44
CA ASP A 25 -0.26 0.53 -7.23
C ASP A 25 -1.71 0.05 -7.25
N ASP A 26 -2.39 0.18 -8.39
CA ASP A 26 -3.74 -0.37 -8.59
C ASP A 26 -3.75 -1.89 -8.41
N PHE A 27 -2.72 -2.57 -8.92
CA PHE A 27 -2.55 -4.01 -8.73
C PHE A 27 -2.37 -4.35 -7.24
N LEU A 28 -1.53 -3.61 -6.53
CA LEU A 28 -1.30 -3.82 -5.11
C LEU A 28 -2.56 -3.53 -4.29
N PHE A 29 -3.30 -2.46 -4.59
CA PHE A 29 -4.57 -2.10 -3.94
C PHE A 29 -5.68 -3.14 -4.16
N THR A 30 -5.78 -3.68 -5.38
CA THR A 30 -6.78 -4.67 -5.75
C THR A 30 -6.68 -5.93 -4.88
N THR A 31 -5.49 -6.26 -4.37
CA THR A 31 -5.27 -7.47 -3.57
C THR A 31 -6.01 -7.42 -2.22
N PRO A 32 -5.74 -6.48 -1.28
CA PRO A 32 -6.48 -6.37 -0.03
C PRO A 32 -7.96 -5.99 -0.24
N ALA A 33 -8.29 -5.23 -1.29
CA ALA A 33 -9.68 -4.84 -1.58
C ALA A 33 -10.59 -6.02 -1.95
N ARG A 34 -10.03 -7.14 -2.43
CA ARG A 34 -10.78 -8.35 -2.80
C ARG A 34 -10.89 -9.37 -1.69
N ILE A 35 -10.17 -9.19 -0.58
CA ILE A 35 -10.26 -10.07 0.58
C ILE A 35 -11.58 -9.76 1.31
N ARG A 36 -12.32 -10.81 1.70
CA ARG A 36 -13.52 -10.63 2.51
C ARG A 36 -13.16 -9.90 3.79
N ALA A 37 -13.97 -8.93 4.20
CA ALA A 37 -13.68 -8.13 5.40
C ALA A 37 -13.49 -9.00 6.66
N SER A 38 -14.17 -10.15 6.77
CA SER A 38 -14.01 -11.11 7.86
C SER A 38 -12.63 -11.78 7.91
N ASP A 39 -11.94 -11.86 6.77
CA ASP A 39 -10.72 -12.63 6.59
C ASP A 39 -9.48 -11.72 6.46
N LEU A 40 -9.69 -10.40 6.33
CA LEU A 40 -8.62 -9.44 6.04
C LEU A 40 -7.53 -9.44 7.11
N GLU A 41 -7.91 -9.40 8.39
CA GLU A 41 -6.94 -9.41 9.49
C GLU A 41 -6.15 -10.72 9.54
N GLU A 42 -6.81 -11.86 9.34
CA GLU A 42 -6.14 -13.17 9.32
C GLU A 42 -5.17 -13.28 8.14
N ALA A 43 -5.57 -12.81 6.96
CA ALA A 43 -4.70 -12.79 5.78
C ALA A 43 -3.46 -11.90 5.99
N LEU A 44 -3.64 -10.72 6.59
CA LEU A 44 -2.53 -9.81 6.91
C LEU A 44 -1.59 -10.39 7.97
N LEU A 45 -2.12 -11.15 8.94
CA LEU A 45 -1.34 -11.77 10.01
C LEU A 45 -0.36 -12.83 9.48
N LEU A 46 -0.69 -13.46 8.35
CA LEU A 46 0.14 -14.48 7.71
C LEU A 46 1.32 -13.91 6.92
N LEU A 47 1.39 -12.58 6.74
CA LEU A 47 2.47 -11.95 5.99
C LEU A 47 3.81 -12.08 6.73
N PRO A 48 4.89 -12.48 6.04
CA PRO A 48 6.23 -12.36 6.58
C PRO A 48 6.55 -10.89 6.90
N PHE A 49 7.34 -10.65 7.95
CA PHE A 49 7.64 -9.28 8.38
C PHE A 49 8.32 -8.41 7.30
N SER A 50 9.13 -9.01 6.42
CA SER A 50 9.70 -8.32 5.26
C SER A 50 8.62 -7.69 4.37
N ASN A 51 7.58 -8.47 4.06
CA ASN A 51 6.46 -8.03 3.23
C ASN A 51 5.61 -6.98 3.94
N VAL A 52 5.52 -7.05 5.27
CA VAL A 52 4.88 -5.99 6.07
C VAL A 52 5.62 -4.67 5.93
N CYS A 53 6.96 -4.68 6.02
CA CYS A 53 7.77 -3.47 5.82
C CYS A 53 7.56 -2.88 4.43
N GLU A 54 7.63 -3.71 3.38
CA GLU A 54 7.40 -3.28 2.00
C GLU A 54 5.99 -2.72 1.79
N LEU A 55 4.96 -3.34 2.36
CA LEU A 55 3.58 -2.86 2.27
C LEU A 55 3.43 -1.51 3.00
N LEU A 56 4.00 -1.37 4.20
CA LEU A 56 4.01 -0.10 4.93
C LEU A 56 4.68 1.01 4.10
N GLU A 57 5.76 0.70 3.39
CA GLU A 57 6.44 1.65 2.49
C GLU A 57 5.57 2.12 1.32
N ARG A 58 4.65 1.29 0.84
CA ARG A 58 3.75 1.62 -0.28
C ARG A 58 2.46 2.29 0.14
N LEU A 59 1.99 2.08 1.38
CA LEU A 59 0.73 2.63 1.87
C LEU A 59 0.52 4.13 1.67
N PRO A 60 1.52 5.03 1.88
CA PRO A 60 1.32 6.46 1.64
C PRO A 60 0.85 6.76 0.21
N ARG A 61 1.45 6.10 -0.78
CA ARG A 61 1.07 6.27 -2.19
C ARG A 61 -0.28 5.64 -2.50
N LEU A 62 -0.59 4.50 -1.88
CA LEU A 62 -1.92 3.88 -2.04
C LEU A 62 -3.03 4.76 -1.45
N ILE A 63 -2.76 5.44 -0.34
CA ILE A 63 -3.69 6.41 0.28
C ILE A 63 -3.94 7.59 -0.66
N GLU A 64 -2.88 8.16 -1.23
CA GLU A 64 -2.99 9.27 -2.19
C GLU A 64 -3.76 8.86 -3.47
N CYS A 65 -3.53 7.64 -3.98
CA CYS A 65 -4.17 7.16 -5.20
C CYS A 65 -5.61 6.65 -5.01
N HIS A 66 -5.97 6.20 -3.80
CA HIS A 66 -7.26 5.55 -3.50
C HIS A 66 -7.92 6.15 -2.24
N SER A 67 -7.99 7.48 -2.17
CA SER A 67 -8.58 8.20 -1.04
C SER A 67 -10.08 7.90 -0.84
N ASP A 68 -10.76 7.45 -1.89
CA ASP A 68 -12.15 6.96 -1.83
C ASP A 68 -12.31 5.67 -1.01
N GLN A 69 -11.22 4.94 -0.77
CA GLN A 69 -11.18 3.66 -0.06
C GLN A 69 -10.37 3.76 1.24
N ILE A 70 -10.33 4.95 1.85
CA ILE A 70 -9.50 5.25 3.02
C ILE A 70 -9.80 4.34 4.22
N GLU A 71 -11.04 3.86 4.38
CA GLU A 71 -11.41 2.99 5.50
C GLU A 71 -10.64 1.67 5.45
N LEU A 72 -10.54 1.05 4.26
CA LEU A 72 -9.78 -0.18 4.05
C LEU A 72 -8.30 0.08 4.33
N LEU A 73 -7.74 1.15 3.78
CA LEU A 73 -6.32 1.49 3.94
C LEU A 73 -5.98 1.82 5.41
N CYS A 74 -6.88 2.49 6.12
CA CYS A 74 -6.78 2.69 7.57
C CYS A 74 -6.78 1.36 8.33
N LYS A 75 -7.71 0.45 8.02
CA LYS A 75 -7.79 -0.87 8.68
C LYS A 75 -6.50 -1.66 8.47
N VAL A 76 -6.01 -1.75 7.24
CA VAL A 76 -4.73 -2.40 6.91
C VAL A 76 -3.59 -1.77 7.72
N THR A 77 -3.48 -0.45 7.68
CA THR A 77 -2.42 0.30 8.39
C THR A 77 -2.43 0.03 9.89
N ILE A 78 -3.60 0.19 10.52
CA ILE A 78 -3.76 0.03 11.97
C ILE A 78 -3.47 -1.40 12.38
N PHE A 79 -3.96 -2.39 11.63
CA PHE A 79 -3.76 -3.79 11.94
C PHE A 79 -2.27 -4.17 11.89
N LEU A 80 -1.56 -3.80 10.82
CA LEU A 80 -0.13 -4.08 10.68
C LEU A 80 0.69 -3.45 11.81
N PHE A 81 0.37 -2.22 12.22
CA PHE A 81 1.01 -1.59 13.38
C PHE A 81 0.72 -2.30 14.70
N LYS A 82 -0.53 -2.73 14.92
CA LYS A 82 -0.92 -3.44 16.14
C LYS A 82 -0.15 -4.76 16.29
N VAL A 83 -0.06 -5.53 15.21
CA VAL A 83 0.56 -6.87 15.24
C VAL A 83 2.09 -6.79 15.29
N HIS A 84 2.70 -5.83 14.59
CA HIS A 84 4.16 -5.73 14.45
C HIS A 84 4.78 -4.56 15.24
N MET A 85 4.10 -4.07 16.29
CA MET A 85 4.51 -2.88 17.03
C MET A 85 5.97 -2.94 17.53
N LYS A 86 6.39 -4.08 18.10
CA LYS A 86 7.75 -4.29 18.63
C LYS A 86 8.83 -4.20 17.53
N PRO A 87 8.80 -5.01 16.46
CA PRO A 87 9.82 -4.93 15.42
C PRO A 87 9.77 -3.61 14.62
N ILE A 88 8.59 -3.03 14.41
CA ILE A 88 8.46 -1.72 13.73
C ILE A 88 9.12 -0.61 14.55
N SER A 89 8.85 -0.55 15.87
CA SER A 89 9.43 0.49 16.74
C SER A 89 10.95 0.38 16.92
N ALA A 90 11.52 -0.82 16.76
CA ALA A 90 12.96 -1.05 16.80
C ALA A 90 13.66 -0.63 15.48
N ALA A 91 12.94 -0.61 14.36
CA ALA A 91 13.47 -0.26 13.05
C ALA A 91 13.51 1.27 12.83
N LYS A 92 14.72 1.85 12.84
CA LYS A 92 14.91 3.32 12.76
C LYS A 92 14.34 3.94 11.48
N ASN A 93 14.42 3.25 10.35
CA ASN A 93 13.88 3.69 9.06
C ASN A 93 12.34 3.71 9.06
N LEU A 94 11.70 2.74 9.71
CA LEU A 94 10.23 2.67 9.79
C LEU A 94 9.62 3.76 10.66
N LYS A 95 10.38 4.31 11.62
CA LYS A 95 9.89 5.40 12.48
C LYS A 95 9.59 6.70 11.72
N LEU A 96 10.43 7.07 10.76
CA LEU A 96 10.18 8.24 9.90
C LEU A 96 8.99 8.00 8.98
N LEU A 97 8.92 6.81 8.39
CA LEU A 97 7.82 6.40 7.54
C LEU A 97 6.47 6.45 8.26
N LEU A 98 6.43 5.94 9.49
CA LEU A 98 5.29 6.02 10.40
C LEU A 98 4.75 7.43 10.56
N SER A 99 5.64 8.40 10.77
CA SER A 99 5.25 9.81 10.94
C SER A 99 4.64 10.39 9.66
N GLY A 100 5.19 10.03 8.49
CA GLY A 100 4.64 10.43 7.19
C GLY A 100 3.27 9.82 6.94
N LEU A 101 3.12 8.52 7.21
CA LEU A 101 1.88 7.77 7.02
C LEU A 101 0.74 8.27 7.91
N VAL A 102 1.02 8.52 9.20
CA VAL A 102 0.04 9.14 10.11
C VAL A 102 -0.35 10.54 9.64
N GLY A 103 0.61 11.30 9.09
CA GLY A 103 0.35 12.61 8.49
C GLY A 103 -0.59 12.53 7.29
N ALA A 104 -0.35 11.61 6.36
CA ALA A 104 -1.20 11.39 5.18
C ALA A 104 -2.62 10.99 5.59
N LEU A 105 -2.76 9.95 6.41
CA LEU A 105 -4.07 9.48 6.88
C LEU A 105 -4.88 10.57 7.59
N ARG A 106 -4.24 11.42 8.39
CA ARG A 106 -4.93 12.52 9.08
C ARG A 106 -5.43 13.60 8.14
N ARG A 107 -4.71 13.91 7.06
CA ARG A 107 -5.15 14.91 6.08
C ARG A 107 -6.41 14.42 5.38
N ASP A 108 -6.36 13.23 4.81
CA ASP A 108 -7.46 12.70 4.00
C ASP A 108 -8.72 12.47 4.84
N VAL A 109 -8.57 11.94 6.07
CA VAL A 109 -9.71 11.80 7.01
C VAL A 109 -10.29 13.16 7.41
N SER A 110 -9.49 14.21 7.47
CA SER A 110 -9.97 15.57 7.76
C SER A 110 -10.72 16.18 6.58
N GLU A 111 -10.40 15.81 5.35
CA GLU A 111 -11.09 16.30 4.14
C GLU A 111 -12.46 15.64 3.95
N MET A 112 -12.66 14.46 4.52
CA MET A 112 -13.94 13.73 4.50
C MET A 112 -14.94 14.15 5.59
N ARG A 113 -14.55 15.03 6.52
CA ARG A 113 -15.40 15.55 7.61
C ARG A 113 -15.97 16.91 7.28
#